data_AF-A0A965YSN7-F1
#
_entry.id   AF-A0A965YSN7-F1
#
_cell.length_a   1.000
_cell.length_b   1.000
_cell.length_c   1.000
_cell.angle_alpha   90.00
_cell.angle_beta   90.00
_cell.angle_gamma   90.00
#
_symmetry.space_group_name_H-M   'P 1'
#
loop_
_entity.id
_entity.type
_entity.pdbx_description
1 polymer ?
#
loop_
_entity_poly.entity_id
_entity_poly.type
_entity_poly.pdbx_seq_one_letter_code
_entity_poly.pdbx_strand_id
1 'polypeptide(L)'
;MDLKDIKTKRLSDIEKKIFFLAWLNEKLKAVGSRALPVLVGGSAVQLYTGGNYMSVDMDIYIDDIMLAVGILEKYGFVKTGRHYFSAEYDLLAEFVSGHV
;
A
#
# COMPACT_ATOMS: atom_id res chain seq x y z
N MET A 1 1.52 -14.37 -1.88
CA MET A 1 0.68 -13.62 -2.85
C MET A 1 1.56 -12.83 -3.80
N ASP A 2 1.22 -12.71 -5.10
CA ASP A 2 1.99 -11.90 -6.07
C ASP A 2 1.22 -10.62 -6.41
N LEU A 3 1.92 -9.48 -6.47
CA LEU A 3 1.30 -8.19 -6.79
C LEU A 3 0.73 -8.15 -8.22
N LYS A 4 1.25 -8.99 -9.11
CA LYS A 4 0.71 -9.20 -10.47
C LYS A 4 -0.74 -9.68 -10.49
N ASP A 5 -1.21 -10.30 -9.41
CA ASP A 5 -2.58 -10.78 -9.32
C ASP A 5 -3.62 -9.64 -9.31
N ILE A 6 -3.20 -8.40 -8.99
CA ILE A 6 -4.06 -7.21 -9.08
C ILE A 6 -4.60 -7.02 -10.51
N LYS A 7 -3.83 -7.37 -11.53
CA LYS A 7 -4.22 -7.23 -12.94
C LYS A 7 -5.06 -8.39 -13.44
N THR A 8 -4.83 -9.59 -12.90
CA THR A 8 -5.50 -10.81 -13.37
C THR A 8 -6.87 -10.98 -12.73
N LYS A 9 -7.07 -10.45 -11.52
CA LYS A 9 -8.34 -10.42 -10.82
C LYS A 9 -9.04 -9.09 -11.11
N ARG A 10 -10.33 -9.12 -11.49
CA ARG A 10 -11.17 -7.92 -11.68
C ARG A 10 -11.49 -7.26 -10.33
N LEU A 11 -10.49 -6.77 -9.63
CA LEU A 11 -10.61 -6.12 -8.33
C LEU A 11 -11.10 -4.68 -8.51
N SER A 12 -12.06 -4.27 -7.69
CA SER A 12 -12.39 -2.86 -7.44
C SER A 12 -11.21 -2.12 -6.82
N ASP A 13 -11.21 -0.79 -6.85
CA ASP A 13 -10.07 -0.02 -6.34
C ASP A 13 -9.80 -0.27 -4.86
N ILE A 14 -10.84 -0.43 -4.04
CA ILE A 14 -10.66 -0.75 -2.62
C ILE A 14 -10.10 -2.17 -2.41
N GLU A 15 -10.51 -3.13 -3.25
CA GLU A 15 -9.94 -4.49 -3.21
C GLU A 15 -8.47 -4.48 -3.63
N LYS A 16 -8.06 -3.65 -4.60
CA LYS A 16 -6.64 -3.48 -4.96
C LYS A 16 -5.83 -2.94 -3.78
N LYS A 17 -6.36 -1.95 -3.05
CA LYS A 17 -5.71 -1.38 -1.86
C LYS A 17 -5.55 -2.41 -0.76
N ILE A 18 -6.61 -3.15 -0.44
CA ILE A 18 -6.56 -4.24 0.55
C ILE A 18 -5.57 -5.32 0.12
N PHE A 19 -5.59 -5.71 -1.15
CA PHE A 19 -4.67 -6.71 -1.70
C PHE A 19 -3.22 -6.26 -1.55
N PHE A 20 -2.92 -5.02 -1.93
CA PHE A 20 -1.58 -4.45 -1.76
C PHE A 20 -1.16 -4.42 -0.29
N LEU A 21 -2.03 -4.01 0.64
CA LEU A 21 -1.71 -3.96 2.07
C LEU A 21 -1.37 -5.36 2.61
N ALA A 22 -2.14 -6.37 2.20
CA ALA A 22 -1.88 -7.76 2.54
C ALA A 22 -0.56 -8.26 1.93
N TRP A 23 -0.26 -7.88 0.68
CA TRP A 23 1.02 -8.20 0.03
C TRP A 23 2.20 -7.55 0.76
N LEU A 24 2.10 -6.27 1.12
CA LEU A 24 3.14 -5.54 1.83
C LEU A 24 3.42 -6.19 3.20
N ASN A 25 2.36 -6.58 3.93
CA ASN A 25 2.48 -7.31 5.18
C ASN A 25 3.23 -8.66 5.01
N GLU A 26 2.95 -9.42 3.94
CA GLU A 26 3.70 -10.65 3.64
C GLU A 26 5.19 -10.37 3.38
N LYS A 27 5.51 -9.30 2.65
CA LYS A 27 6.91 -8.92 2.35
C LYS A 27 7.67 -8.49 3.59
N LEU A 28 7.03 -7.71 4.47
CA LEU A 28 7.61 -7.29 5.75
C LEU A 28 7.91 -8.50 6.64
N LYS A 29 6.97 -9.44 6.76
CA LYS A 29 7.18 -10.68 7.51
C LYS A 29 8.30 -11.54 6.94
N ALA A 30 8.41 -11.63 5.61
CA ALA A 30 9.45 -12.39 4.94
C ALA A 30 10.88 -11.87 5.19
N VAL A 31 11.03 -10.58 5.52
CA VAL A 31 12.32 -9.99 5.91
C VAL A 31 12.51 -9.94 7.44
N GLY A 32 11.66 -10.64 8.20
CA GLY A 32 11.73 -10.73 9.66
C GLY A 32 11.15 -9.54 10.41
N SER A 33 10.50 -8.59 9.72
CA SER A 33 9.84 -7.45 10.37
C SER A 33 8.57 -7.89 11.09
N ARG A 34 8.33 -7.27 12.24
CA ARG A 34 7.07 -7.37 13.00
C ARG A 34 6.14 -6.17 12.78
N ALA A 35 6.57 -5.20 11.99
CA ALA A 35 5.77 -4.03 11.67
C ALA A 35 4.49 -4.45 10.91
N LEU A 36 3.37 -3.88 11.30
CA LEU A 36 2.08 -4.14 10.68
C LEU A 36 1.66 -2.90 9.89
N PRO A 37 1.59 -2.95 8.55
CA PRO A 37 1.05 -1.84 7.78
C PRO A 37 -0.45 -1.72 8.03
N VAL A 38 -0.92 -0.53 8.39
CA VAL A 38 -2.32 -0.25 8.71
C VAL A 38 -2.87 0.77 7.71
N LEU A 39 -4.01 0.45 7.08
CA LEU A 39 -4.72 1.38 6.22
C LEU A 39 -5.38 2.46 7.08
N VAL A 40 -5.10 3.72 6.78
CA VAL A 40 -5.60 4.88 7.53
C VAL A 40 -6.16 5.94 6.57
N GLY A 41 -6.38 7.17 7.05
CA GLY A 41 -6.73 8.32 6.21
C GLY A 41 -8.00 8.14 5.37
N GLY A 42 -7.99 8.73 4.18
CA GLY A 42 -9.12 8.67 3.24
C GLY A 42 -9.37 7.25 2.74
N SER A 43 -8.31 6.44 2.66
CA SER A 43 -8.43 5.03 2.24
C SER A 43 -9.16 4.14 3.24
N ALA A 44 -9.00 4.39 4.55
CA ALA A 44 -9.80 3.71 5.56
C ALA A 44 -11.28 4.11 5.47
N VAL A 45 -11.57 5.38 5.19
CA VAL A 45 -12.96 5.85 4.96
C VAL A 45 -13.58 5.18 3.73
N GLN A 46 -12.82 5.06 2.63
CA GLN A 46 -13.26 4.31 1.44
C GLN A 46 -13.62 2.86 1.78
N LEU A 47 -12.83 2.20 2.64
CA LEU A 47 -13.14 0.85 3.13
C LEU A 47 -14.45 0.81 3.93
N TYR A 48 -14.57 1.66 4.94
CA TYR A 48 -15.72 1.65 5.85
C TYR A 48 -17.03 2.07 5.18
N THR A 49 -16.95 2.80 4.08
CA THR A 49 -18.13 3.20 3.28
C THR A 49 -18.46 2.21 2.17
N GLY A 50 -17.72 1.10 2.06
CA GLY A 50 -17.91 0.12 0.98
C GLY A 50 -17.67 0.70 -0.41
N GLY A 51 -16.80 1.72 -0.52
CA GLY A 51 -16.51 2.42 -1.78
C GLY A 51 -17.42 3.60 -2.11
N ASN A 52 -18.37 3.97 -1.23
CA ASN A 52 -19.19 5.18 -1.44
C ASN A 52 -18.45 6.50 -1.19
N TYR A 53 -17.25 6.44 -0.60
CA TYR A 53 -16.25 7.50 -0.60
C TYR A 53 -15.03 7.03 -1.39
N MET A 54 -14.45 7.89 -2.23
CA MET A 54 -13.28 7.55 -3.05
C MET A 54 -12.04 8.31 -2.58
N SER A 55 -10.91 7.60 -2.42
CA SER A 55 -9.57 8.18 -2.22
C SER A 55 -8.67 7.72 -3.36
N VAL A 56 -7.77 8.58 -3.82
CA VAL A 56 -6.85 8.25 -4.93
C VAL A 56 -5.66 7.45 -4.43
N ASP A 57 -4.97 8.02 -3.45
CA ASP A 57 -3.85 7.44 -2.72
C ASP A 57 -4.27 6.36 -1.72
N MET A 58 -3.26 5.68 -1.18
CA MET A 58 -3.36 4.69 -0.13
C MET A 58 -2.53 5.15 1.06
N ASP A 59 -3.21 5.66 2.08
CA ASP A 59 -2.60 6.13 3.33
C ASP A 59 -2.25 4.95 4.22
N ILE A 60 -0.98 4.82 4.58
CA ILE A 60 -0.45 3.69 5.34
C ILE A 60 0.29 4.20 6.57
N TYR A 61 -0.15 3.75 7.74
CA TYR A 61 0.62 3.85 8.98
C TYR A 61 1.52 2.61 9.11
N ILE A 62 2.78 2.81 9.47
CA ILE A 62 3.72 1.74 9.85
C ILE A 62 4.82 2.29 10.75
N ASP A 63 5.26 1.50 11.75
CA ASP A 63 6.26 1.95 12.72
C ASP A 63 7.68 2.11 12.12
N ASP A 64 8.03 1.30 11.11
CA ASP A 64 9.30 1.38 10.36
C ASP A 64 9.02 1.58 8.87
N ILE A 65 9.06 2.84 8.45
CA ILE A 65 8.86 3.22 7.03
C ILE A 65 9.99 2.68 6.15
N MET A 66 11.25 2.67 6.63
CA MET A 66 12.41 2.45 5.78
C MET A 66 12.42 1.04 5.19
N LEU A 67 11.99 0.04 5.95
CA LEU A 67 11.80 -1.31 5.44
C LEU A 67 10.72 -1.38 4.35
N ALA A 68 9.58 -0.72 4.55
CA ALA A 68 8.51 -0.70 3.57
C ALA A 68 8.93 0.02 2.28
N VAL A 69 9.66 1.14 2.40
CA VAL A 69 10.23 1.87 1.26
C VAL A 69 11.19 1.01 0.46
N GLY A 70 12.13 0.34 1.12
CA GLY A 70 13.08 -0.56 0.44
C GLY A 70 12.38 -1.72 -0.29
N ILE A 71 11.27 -2.23 0.26
CA ILE A 71 10.42 -3.20 -0.43
C ILE A 71 9.79 -2.55 -1.67
N LEU A 72 9.15 -1.38 -1.55
CA LEU A 72 8.48 -0.74 -2.69
C LEU A 72 9.46 -0.43 -3.83
N GLU A 73 10.62 0.15 -3.54
CA GLU A 73 11.64 0.46 -4.54
C GLU A 73 12.15 -0.81 -5.25
N LYS A 74 12.39 -1.89 -4.49
CA LYS A 74 12.78 -3.20 -5.05
C LYS A 74 11.72 -3.77 -6.01
N TYR A 75 10.45 -3.45 -5.80
CA TYR A 75 9.33 -3.90 -6.63
C TYR A 75 8.89 -2.87 -7.68
N GLY A 76 9.72 -1.86 -7.96
CA GLY A 76 9.53 -0.94 -9.09
C GLY A 76 8.61 0.25 -8.81
N PHE A 77 8.29 0.52 -7.54
CA PHE A 77 7.64 1.77 -7.17
C PHE A 77 8.65 2.91 -7.23
N VAL A 78 8.19 4.07 -7.71
CA VAL A 78 9.00 5.28 -7.85
C VAL A 78 8.51 6.33 -6.87
N LYS A 79 9.42 6.89 -6.07
CA LYS A 79 9.11 7.98 -5.17
C LYS A 79 8.82 9.26 -5.96
N THR A 80 7.65 9.86 -5.73
CA THR A 80 7.20 11.12 -6.32
C THR A 80 6.70 12.04 -5.20
N GLY A 81 7.56 12.95 -4.73
CA GLY A 81 7.29 13.76 -3.54
C GLY A 81 7.15 12.88 -2.29
N ARG A 82 5.96 12.89 -1.68
CA ARG A 82 5.64 12.05 -0.50
C ARG A 82 5.09 10.67 -0.85
N HIS A 83 4.78 10.43 -2.12
CA HIS A 83 4.12 9.20 -2.55
C HIS A 83 5.12 8.23 -3.18
N TYR A 84 4.76 6.94 -3.16
CA TYR A 84 5.39 5.88 -3.93
C TYR A 84 4.38 5.39 -4.97
N PHE A 85 4.70 5.61 -6.24
CA PHE A 85 3.80 5.30 -7.35
C PHE A 85 4.28 4.08 -8.12
N SER A 86 3.36 3.16 -8.42
CA SER A 86 3.56 2.11 -9.41
C SER A 86 2.63 2.32 -10.59
N ALA A 87 3.20 2.75 -11.71
CA ALA A 87 2.49 2.79 -13.00
C ALA A 87 2.08 1.38 -13.45
N GLU A 88 2.86 0.37 -13.07
CA GLU A 88 2.54 -1.01 -13.43
C GLU A 88 1.22 -1.43 -12.79
N TYR A 89 1.04 -1.22 -11.48
CA TYR A 89 -0.13 -1.73 -10.74
C TYR A 89 -1.22 -0.68 -10.54
N ASP A 90 -1.02 0.56 -11.03
CA ASP A 90 -1.88 1.72 -10.81
C ASP A 90 -2.17 1.94 -9.32
N LEU A 91 -1.09 2.01 -8.54
CA LEU A 91 -1.12 2.17 -7.09
C LEU A 91 -0.30 3.38 -6.66
N LEU A 92 -0.86 4.19 -5.77
CA LEU A 92 -0.21 5.34 -5.17
C LEU A 92 -0.23 5.17 -3.65
N ALA A 93 0.92 4.94 -3.02
CA ALA A 93 1.04 4.74 -1.58
C ALA A 93 1.66 5.97 -0.90
N GLU A 94 1.12 6.40 0.24
CA GLU A 94 1.69 7.41 1.12
C GLU A 94 1.87 6.83 2.52
N PHE A 95 3.04 7.05 3.14
CA PHE A 95 3.27 6.69 4.54
C PHE A 95 3.01 7.90 5.42
N VAL A 96 1.93 7.87 6.21
CA VAL A 96 1.44 9.05 6.96
C VAL A 96 2.09 9.24 8.33
N SER A 97 2.86 8.26 8.80
CA SER A 97 3.54 8.29 10.09
C SER A 97 4.91 7.65 10.02
N GLY A 98 5.92 8.40 10.45
CA GLY A 98 7.26 7.93 10.69
C GLY A 98 8.17 9.14 10.65
N HIS A 99 9.00 9.28 11.68
CA HIS A 99 10.09 10.25 11.62
C HIS A 99 10.98 9.86 10.43
N VAL A 100 11.15 10.80 9.50
CA VAL A 100 12.29 10.82 8.58
C VAL A 100 13.39 11.62 9.26
#